data_AF-A0AAX2M5P3-F1
#
_entry.id   AF-A0AAX2M5P3-F1
#
_cell.length_a   1.000
_cell.length_b   1.000
_cell.length_c   1.000
_cell.angle_alpha   90.00
_cell.angle_beta   90.00
_cell.angle_gamma   90.00
#
_symmetry.space_group_name_H-M   'P 1'
#
loop_
_entity.id
_entity.type
_entity.pdbx_description
1 polymer ?
#
loop_
_entity_poly.entity_id
_entity_poly.type
_entity_poly.pdbx_seq_one_letter_code
_entity_poly.pdbx_strand_id
1 'polypeptide(L)'
;MSRPGLIVLLLVLPRLAWRLGNPPPAIEPAPSPAMNLLAHAGHWALYALMLALPILGIAFIQANGREVALFGLALPDFMPNDPPLGKELKEIHELLGNMLLWLSILHAAAAVWHHRFLKDDTLTRLTGPIR
;
A
#
# COMPACT_ATOMS: atom_id res chain seq x y z
N MET A 1 14.30 -0.64 -11.16
CA MET A 1 12.95 -0.51 -10.58
C MET A 1 12.00 -0.50 -11.76
N SER A 2 10.96 -1.30 -11.77
CA SER A 2 9.94 -1.15 -12.82
C SER A 2 9.23 0.20 -12.59
N ARG A 3 8.95 0.94 -13.65
CA ARG A 3 8.20 2.22 -13.61
C ARG A 3 6.95 2.20 -12.70
N PRO A 4 6.19 1.09 -12.59
CA PRO A 4 5.02 1.00 -11.70
C PRO A 4 5.31 1.26 -10.22
N GLY A 5 6.43 0.79 -9.66
CA GLY A 5 6.72 0.97 -8.23
C GLY A 5 6.89 2.44 -7.83
N LEU A 6 7.52 3.23 -8.71
CA LEU A 6 7.67 4.67 -8.50
C LEU A 6 6.35 5.42 -8.68
N ILE A 7 5.50 4.97 -9.60
CA ILE A 7 4.14 5.51 -9.75
C ILE A 7 3.32 5.25 -8.48
N VAL A 8 3.42 4.04 -7.90
CA VAL A 8 2.75 3.74 -6.63
C VAL A 8 3.21 4.70 -5.54
N LEU A 9 4.52 4.95 -5.39
CA LEU A 9 5.04 5.91 -4.42
C LEU A 9 4.43 7.32 -4.63
N LEU A 10 4.42 7.80 -5.87
CA LEU A 10 3.86 9.11 -6.22
C LEU A 10 2.36 9.21 -5.94
N LEU A 11 1.61 8.12 -6.07
CA LEU A 11 0.16 8.10 -5.84
C LEU A 11 -0.20 7.89 -4.37
N VAL A 12 0.64 7.16 -3.62
CA VAL A 12 0.41 6.86 -2.20
C VAL A 12 0.54 8.11 -1.35
N LEU A 13 1.50 8.99 -1.63
CA LEU A 13 1.69 10.24 -0.87
C LEU A 13 0.45 11.15 -0.87
N PRO A 14 -0.10 11.58 -2.03
CA PRO A 14 -1.31 12.40 -2.04
C PRO A 14 -2.52 11.64 -1.50
N ARG A 15 -2.61 10.33 -1.72
CA ARG A 15 -3.68 9.50 -1.13
C ARG A 15 -3.64 9.51 0.40
N LEU A 16 -2.44 9.36 0.98
CA LEU A 16 -2.25 9.37 2.43
C LEU A 16 -2.55 10.77 3.00
N ALA A 17 -2.06 11.82 2.35
CA ALA A 17 -2.37 13.20 2.72
C ALA A 17 -3.88 13.48 2.69
N TRP A 18 -4.57 13.02 1.65
CA TRP A 18 -6.02 13.14 1.53
C TRP A 18 -6.73 12.39 2.66
N ARG A 19 -6.34 11.16 2.96
CA ARG A 19 -6.95 10.35 4.03
C ARG A 19 -6.77 10.98 5.41
N LEU A 20 -5.63 11.62 5.67
CA LEU A 20 -5.36 12.33 6.93
C LEU A 20 -6.23 13.58 7.08
N GLY A 21 -6.49 14.30 5.98
CA GLY A 21 -7.31 15.52 5.97
C GLY A 21 -8.82 15.27 5.80
N ASN A 22 -9.22 14.12 5.26
CA ASN A 22 -10.61 13.79 4.92
C ASN A 22 -10.98 12.44 5.55
N PRO A 23 -11.52 12.45 6.79
CA PRO A 23 -11.97 11.23 7.43
C PRO A 23 -13.08 10.58 6.58
N PRO A 24 -13.03 9.25 6.39
CA PRO A 24 -14.03 8.55 5.60
C PRO A 24 -15.41 8.65 6.31
N PRO A 25 -16.52 8.72 5.54
CA PRO A 25 -17.86 8.72 6.13
C PRO A 25 -18.10 7.48 7.01
N ALA A 26 -19.05 7.54 7.94
CA ALA A 26 -19.41 6.37 8.74
C ALA A 26 -19.95 5.24 7.84
N ILE A 27 -19.74 3.98 8.25
CA ILE A 27 -20.33 2.81 7.59
C ILE A 27 -21.74 2.64 8.16
N GLU A 28 -22.71 2.41 7.29
CA GLU A 28 -24.10 2.14 7.65
C GLU A 28 -24.56 0.76 7.12
N PRO A 29 -25.16 -0.09 7.98
CA PRO A 29 -25.31 0.06 9.43
C PRO A 29 -23.97 0.01 10.20
N ALA A 30 -23.91 0.66 11.35
CA ALA A 30 -22.70 0.75 12.16
C ALA A 30 -22.10 -0.63 12.51
N PRO A 31 -20.83 -0.91 12.16
CA PRO A 31 -20.18 -2.18 12.48
C PRO A 31 -19.81 -2.28 13.96
N SER A 32 -19.56 -3.51 14.43
CA SER A 32 -19.09 -3.73 15.81
C SER A 32 -17.74 -3.03 16.07
N PRO A 33 -17.43 -2.63 17.32
CA PRO A 33 -16.15 -2.00 17.66
C PRO A 33 -14.93 -2.83 17.23
N ALA A 34 -15.01 -4.16 17.34
CA ALA A 34 -13.95 -5.06 16.92
C ALA A 34 -13.75 -5.06 15.40
N MET A 35 -14.83 -5.09 14.62
CA MET A 35 -14.76 -4.97 13.15
C MET A 35 -14.18 -3.62 12.73
N ASN A 36 -14.58 -2.55 13.41
CA ASN A 36 -14.06 -1.22 13.11
C ASN A 36 -12.56 -1.11 13.41
N LEU A 37 -12.09 -1.68 14.54
CA LEU A 37 -10.68 -1.74 14.88
C LEU A 37 -9.87 -2.53 13.84
N LEU A 38 -10.35 -3.71 13.44
CA LEU A 38 -9.69 -4.54 12.42
C LEU A 38 -9.64 -3.85 11.06
N ALA A 39 -10.72 -3.15 10.67
CA ALA A 39 -10.74 -2.37 9.44
C ALA A 39 -9.72 -1.23 9.47
N HIS A 40 -9.59 -0.52 10.60
CA HIS A 40 -8.58 0.52 10.75
C HIS A 40 -7.16 -0.04 10.71
N ALA A 41 -6.88 -1.13 11.44
CA ALA A 41 -5.59 -1.78 11.45
C ALA A 41 -5.19 -2.27 10.05
N GLY A 42 -6.12 -2.90 9.33
CA GLY A 42 -5.89 -3.37 7.96
C GLY A 42 -5.57 -2.22 6.99
N HIS A 43 -6.29 -1.10 7.07
CA HIS A 43 -6.00 0.07 6.24
C HIS A 43 -4.62 0.67 6.53
N TRP A 44 -4.25 0.82 7.80
CA TRP A 44 -2.94 1.34 8.18
C TRP A 44 -1.80 0.39 7.78
N ALA A 45 -2.01 -0.92 7.89
CA ALA A 45 -1.05 -1.91 7.39
C ALA A 45 -0.87 -1.82 5.88
N LEU A 46 -1.97 -1.66 5.11
CA LEU A 46 -1.89 -1.44 3.66
C LEU A 46 -1.12 -0.16 3.33
N TYR A 47 -1.38 0.96 4.01
CA TYR A 47 -0.63 2.21 3.79
C TYR A 47 0.86 2.05 4.10
N ALA A 48 1.21 1.40 5.21
CA ALA A 48 2.59 1.16 5.59
C ALA A 48 3.31 0.31 4.53
N LEU A 49 2.70 -0.78 4.06
CA LEU A 49 3.27 -1.66 3.03
C LEU A 49 3.41 -0.96 1.68
N MET A 50 2.39 -0.19 1.26
CA MET A 50 2.40 0.57 0.02
C MET A 50 3.49 1.65 -0.02
N LEU A 51 3.91 2.17 1.14
CA LEU A 51 5.01 3.14 1.25
C LEU A 51 6.37 2.43 1.38
N ALA A 52 6.44 1.39 2.22
CA ALA A 52 7.68 0.67 2.49
C ALA A 52 8.24 -0.01 1.24
N LEU A 53 7.39 -0.68 0.46
CA LEU A 53 7.83 -1.44 -0.72
C LEU A 53 8.58 -0.59 -1.76
N PRO A 54 8.04 0.55 -2.25
CA PRO A 54 8.79 1.36 -3.21
C PRO A 54 10.07 1.94 -2.62
N ILE A 55 10.09 2.32 -1.34
CA ILE A 55 11.30 2.81 -0.67
C ILE A 55 12.37 1.72 -0.61
N LEU A 56 12.01 0.52 -0.14
CA LEU A 56 12.88 -0.67 -0.16
C LEU A 56 13.34 -1.00 -1.57
N GLY A 57 12.45 -0.85 -2.55
CA GLY A 57 12.74 -1.06 -3.96
C GLY A 57 13.86 -0.15 -4.47
N ILE A 58 13.78 1.15 -4.17
CA ILE A 58 14.83 2.11 -4.52
C ILE A 58 16.13 1.75 -3.77
N ALA A 59 16.03 1.53 -2.46
CA ALA A 59 17.14 1.23 -1.58
C ALA A 59 17.95 0.01 -2.04
N PHE A 60 17.30 -1.14 -2.33
CA PHE A 60 18.03 -2.33 -2.75
C PHE A 60 18.66 -2.16 -4.14
N ILE A 61 18.08 -1.36 -5.03
CA ILE A 61 18.65 -1.13 -6.36
C ILE A 61 19.91 -0.28 -6.25
N GLN A 62 19.86 0.81 -5.49
CA GLN A 62 21.01 1.68 -5.23
C GLN A 62 22.10 0.93 -4.45
N ALA A 63 21.73 0.08 -3.49
CA ALA A 63 22.67 -0.78 -2.78
C ALA A 63 23.46 -1.73 -3.70
N ASN A 64 22.90 -2.07 -4.87
CA ASN A 64 23.57 -2.88 -5.89
C ASN A 64 24.32 -2.03 -6.94
N GLY A 65 24.59 -0.75 -6.65
CA GLY A 65 25.32 0.16 -7.53
C GLY A 65 24.59 0.51 -8.83
N ARG A 66 23.25 0.43 -8.83
CA ARG A 66 22.42 0.74 -10.00
C ARG A 66 21.60 2.00 -9.75
N GLU A 67 21.53 2.84 -10.77
CA GLU A 67 20.71 4.05 -10.73
C GLU A 67 19.21 3.71 -10.82
N VAL A 68 18.40 4.55 -10.17
CA VAL A 68 16.95 4.55 -10.29
C VAL A 68 16.52 5.83 -10.97
N ALA A 69 15.87 5.70 -12.13
CA ALA A 69 15.33 6.84 -12.87
C ALA A 69 13.81 6.80 -12.93
N LEU A 70 13.19 7.96 -12.77
CA LEU A 70 11.76 8.20 -12.94
C LEU A 70 11.55 9.12 -14.15
N PHE A 71 10.84 8.63 -15.17
CA PHE A 71 10.61 9.37 -16.43
C PHE A 71 11.88 9.95 -17.08
N GLY A 72 13.02 9.26 -16.92
CA GLY A 72 14.31 9.69 -17.47
C GLY A 72 15.13 10.60 -16.55
N LEU A 73 14.59 11.02 -15.40
CA LEU A 73 15.32 11.74 -14.37
C LEU A 73 15.89 10.77 -13.34
N ALA A 74 17.21 10.75 -13.19
CA ALA A 74 17.88 9.98 -12.15
C ALA A 74 17.53 10.54 -10.76
N LEU A 75 17.17 9.67 -9.83
CA LEU A 75 17.01 10.01 -8.42
C LEU A 75 18.39 10.12 -7.76
N PRO A 76 18.57 11.01 -6.77
CA PRO A 76 19.78 11.03 -5.96
C PRO A 76 20.02 9.69 -5.27
N ASP A 77 21.27 9.26 -5.22
CA ASP A 77 21.66 8.08 -4.45
C ASP A 77 21.71 8.40 -2.96
N PHE A 78 21.08 7.54 -2.16
CA PHE A 78 21.06 7.64 -0.70
C PHE A 78 21.50 6.34 -0.02
N MET A 79 21.98 5.37 -0.80
CA MET A 79 22.45 4.06 -0.32
C MET A 79 23.89 3.83 -0.80
N PRO A 80 24.79 3.29 0.04
CA PRO A 80 26.12 2.89 -0.41
C PRO A 80 26.03 1.71 -1.40
N ASN A 81 27.02 1.58 -2.28
CA ASN A 81 27.17 0.38 -3.10
C ASN A 81 27.68 -0.79 -2.25
N ASP A 82 26.75 -1.54 -1.67
CA ASP A 82 26.96 -2.68 -0.78
C ASP A 82 26.04 -3.84 -1.23
N PRO A 83 26.54 -4.76 -2.10
CA PRO A 83 25.73 -5.86 -2.62
C PRO A 83 25.19 -6.82 -1.55
N PRO A 84 25.92 -7.17 -0.48
CA PRO A 84 25.35 -7.88 0.68
C PRO A 84 24.11 -7.20 1.26
N LEU A 85 24.17 -5.90 1.54
CA LEU A 85 23.02 -5.12 2.01
C LEU A 85 21.89 -5.11 0.97
N GLY A 86 22.24 -4.95 -0.30
CA GLY A 86 21.29 -5.00 -1.40
C GLY A 86 20.55 -6.34 -1.51
N LYS A 87 21.18 -7.45 -1.15
CA LYS A 87 20.54 -8.76 -1.08
C LYS A 87 19.55 -8.84 0.08
N GLU A 88 19.95 -8.40 1.28
CA GLU A 88 19.08 -8.37 2.46
C GLU A 88 17.83 -7.51 2.22
N LEU A 89 18.01 -6.30 1.69
CA LEU A 89 16.90 -5.39 1.37
C LEU A 89 15.96 -6.00 0.32
N LYS A 90 16.48 -6.78 -0.64
CA LYS A 90 15.67 -7.49 -1.63
C LYS A 90 14.83 -8.60 -0.98
N GLU A 91 15.40 -9.37 -0.06
CA GLU A 91 14.68 -10.42 0.67
C GLU A 91 13.55 -9.81 1.52
N ILE A 92 13.80 -8.70 2.21
CA ILE A 92 12.79 -7.94 2.95
C ILE A 92 11.70 -7.41 1.99
N HIS A 93 12.09 -6.84 0.84
CA HIS A 93 11.16 -6.35 -0.16
C HIS A 93 10.24 -7.46 -0.69
N GLU A 94 10.78 -8.65 -0.98
CA GLU A 94 10.00 -9.80 -1.45
C GLU A 94 9.03 -10.31 -0.37
N LEU A 95 9.49 -10.39 0.88
CA LEU A 95 8.64 -10.76 2.02
C LEU A 95 7.47 -9.79 2.18
N LEU A 96 7.74 -8.48 2.25
CA LEU A 96 6.70 -7.46 2.38
C LEU A 96 5.78 -7.41 1.15
N GLY A 97 6.31 -7.74 -0.04
CA GLY A 97 5.53 -7.83 -1.27
C GLY A 97 4.49 -8.93 -1.19
N ASN A 98 4.88 -10.11 -0.71
CA ASN A 98 3.97 -11.22 -0.45
C ASN A 98 2.93 -10.87 0.63
N MET A 99 3.34 -10.17 1.69
CA MET A 99 2.41 -9.68 2.72
C MET A 99 1.37 -8.71 2.14
N LEU A 100 1.80 -7.76 1.31
CA LEU A 100 0.88 -6.82 0.65
C LEU A 100 -0.10 -7.54 -0.26
N LEU A 101 0.37 -8.53 -1.03
CA LEU A 101 -0.48 -9.34 -1.90
C LEU A 101 -1.60 -10.03 -1.11
N TRP A 102 -1.24 -10.79 -0.07
CA TRP A 102 -2.21 -11.52 0.74
C TRP A 102 -3.17 -10.59 1.49
N LEU A 103 -2.65 -9.50 2.05
CA LEU A 103 -3.47 -8.52 2.74
C LEU A 103 -4.45 -7.82 1.78
N SER A 104 -4.03 -7.54 0.55
CA SER A 104 -4.89 -6.94 -0.48
C SER A 104 -6.01 -7.89 -0.90
N ILE A 105 -5.71 -9.18 -1.06
CA ILE A 105 -6.71 -10.22 -1.34
C ILE A 105 -7.73 -10.29 -0.19
N LEU A 106 -7.26 -10.37 1.06
CA LEU A 106 -8.13 -10.41 2.23
C LEU A 106 -9.00 -9.15 2.34
N HIS A 107 -8.42 -7.98 2.09
CA HIS A 107 -9.13 -6.71 2.12
C HIS A 107 -10.24 -6.65 1.06
N ALA A 108 -9.94 -7.05 -0.18
CA ALA A 108 -10.94 -7.11 -1.24
C ALA A 108 -12.05 -8.13 -0.93
N ALA A 109 -11.68 -9.31 -0.42
CA ALA A 109 -12.64 -10.32 0.00
C ALA A 109 -13.55 -9.81 1.13
N ALA A 110 -13.00 -9.08 2.11
CA ALA A 110 -13.77 -8.46 3.18
C ALA A 110 -14.76 -7.43 2.62
N ALA A 111 -14.34 -6.55 1.70
CA ALA A 111 -15.24 -5.57 1.09
C ALA A 111 -16.43 -6.24 0.36
N VAL A 112 -16.16 -7.34 -0.36
CA VAL A 112 -17.21 -8.14 -1.02
C VAL A 112 -18.10 -8.84 0.02
N TRP A 113 -17.53 -9.37 1.09
CA TRP A 113 -18.28 -10.01 2.17
C TRP A 113 -19.23 -9.02 2.85
N HIS A 114 -18.72 -7.84 3.18
CA HIS A 114 -19.48 -6.73 3.74
C HIS A 114 -20.68 -6.36 2.85
N HIS A 115 -20.45 -6.22 1.55
CA HIS A 115 -21.52 -5.91 0.62
C HIS A 115 -22.54 -7.06 0.45
N ARG A 116 -22.06 -8.30 0.31
CA ARG A 116 -22.93 -9.42 -0.08
C ARG A 116 -23.69 -10.05 1.08
N PHE A 117 -23.06 -10.13 2.25
CA PHE A 117 -23.59 -10.84 3.41
C PHE A 117 -24.01 -9.89 4.54
N LEU A 118 -23.17 -8.91 4.88
CA LEU A 118 -23.52 -7.91 5.91
C LEU A 118 -24.46 -6.83 5.39
N LYS A 119 -24.53 -6.65 4.05
CA LYS A 119 -25.40 -5.69 3.35
C LYS A 119 -25.20 -4.25 3.84
N ASP A 120 -23.98 -3.90 4.20
CA ASP A 120 -23.60 -2.54 4.53
C ASP A 120 -23.05 -1.79 3.30
N ASP A 121 -22.84 -0.49 3.50
CA ASP A 121 -22.39 0.42 2.45
C ASP A 121 -20.86 0.48 2.26
N THR A 122 -20.09 -0.44 2.86
CA THR A 122 -18.62 -0.43 2.81
C THR A 122 -18.09 -0.37 1.37
N LEU A 123 -18.66 -1.16 0.46
CA LEU A 123 -18.24 -1.20 -0.94
C LEU A 123 -18.81 -0.02 -1.76
N THR A 124 -20.08 0.31 -1.57
CA THR A 124 -20.78 1.35 -2.35
C THR A 124 -20.28 2.75 -2.03
N ARG A 125 -19.68 2.97 -0.85
CA ARG A 125 -18.97 4.21 -0.51
C ARG A 125 -17.68 4.41 -1.32
N LEU A 126 -17.11 3.34 -1.89
CA LEU A 126 -15.91 3.41 -2.73
C LEU A 126 -16.26 3.54 -4.21
N THR A 127 -17.31 2.85 -4.65
CA THR A 127 -17.68 2.77 -6.09
C THR A 127 -18.80 3.72 -6.50
N GLY A 128 -19.48 4.36 -5.55
CA GLY A 128 -20.76 5.02 -5.77
C GLY A 128 -21.93 4.01 -5.81
N PRO A 129 -23.18 4.50 -5.98
CA PRO A 129 -24.36 3.64 -6.04
C PRO A 129 -24.25 2.66 -7.21
N ILE A 130 -24.25 1.36 -6.91
CA ILE A 130 -24.30 0.32 -7.94
C ILE A 130 -25.78 0.23 -8.35
N ARG A 131 -26.12 0.79 -9.52
CA ARG A 131 -27.45 0.70 -10.14
C ARG A 131 -27.70 -0.68 -10.73
#